data_AF-A0A1A8DE26-F1
#
_entry.id   AF-A0A1A8DE26-F1
#
_cell.length_a   1.000
_cell.length_b   1.000
_cell.length_c   1.000
_cell.angle_alpha   90.00
_cell.angle_beta   90.00
_cell.angle_gamma   90.00
#
_symmetry.space_group_name_H-M   'P 1'
#
loop_
_entity.id
_entity.type
_entity.pdbx_description
1 polymer ?
#
loop_
_entity_poly.entity_id
_entity_poly.type
_entity_poly.pdbx_seq_one_letter_code
_entity_poly.pdbx_strand_id
1 'polypeptide(L)'
;HDHDIRSAADGDYWRLLNPGEYRIAVWAVGYFPSIRRCHVGMEPRPTICDFTLTKTPIQRLKEIRAKGGKVPQDLQLRLRALRLRKLRASTKAINQ
;
A
#
# COMPACT_ATOMS: atom_id res chain seq x y z
N HIS A 1 10.71 -20.51 -7.01
CA HIS A 1 10.29 -19.56 -5.96
C HIS A 1 8.85 -19.20 -6.26
N ASP A 2 7.97 -20.20 -6.27
CA ASP A 2 6.66 -20.13 -6.95
C ASP A 2 5.61 -20.87 -6.12
N HIS A 3 5.44 -20.40 -4.89
CA HIS A 3 4.50 -20.97 -3.94
C HIS A 3 3.73 -19.88 -3.23
N ASP A 4 3.59 -18.69 -3.80
CA ASP A 4 2.75 -17.65 -3.21
C ASP A 4 1.28 -18.08 -3.24
N ILE A 5 0.53 -17.65 -2.24
CA ILE A 5 -0.91 -17.88 -2.17
C ILE A 5 -1.64 -16.54 -2.35
N ARG A 6 -2.94 -16.60 -2.58
CA ARG A 6 -3.81 -15.42 -2.66
C ARG A 6 -4.85 -15.47 -1.56
N SER A 7 -5.30 -14.31 -1.13
CA SER A 7 -6.47 -14.19 -0.27
C SER A 7 -7.74 -14.56 -1.06
N ALA A 8 -8.78 -14.93 -0.32
CA ALA A 8 -10.15 -14.96 -0.77
C ALA A 8 -10.68 -13.54 -1.03
N ALA A 9 -11.93 -13.46 -1.51
CA ALA A 9 -12.55 -12.21 -1.95
C ALA A 9 -12.83 -11.22 -0.80
N ASP A 10 -13.05 -11.73 0.40
CA ASP A 10 -13.23 -10.97 1.65
C ASP A 10 -11.90 -10.62 2.35
N GLY A 11 -10.79 -11.20 1.90
CA GLY A 11 -9.45 -10.92 2.40
C GLY A 11 -8.86 -12.03 3.26
N ASP A 12 -9.64 -13.06 3.60
CA ASP A 12 -9.15 -14.21 4.36
C ASP A 12 -8.09 -14.99 3.57
N TYR A 13 -7.15 -15.63 4.27
CA TYR A 13 -6.11 -16.43 3.63
C TYR A 13 -5.68 -17.59 4.52
N TRP A 14 -5.16 -18.65 3.92
CA TRP A 14 -4.62 -19.80 4.65
C TRP A 14 -3.31 -20.24 4.02
N ARG A 15 -2.25 -20.28 4.83
CA ARG A 15 -0.94 -20.82 4.43
C ARG A 15 -0.52 -21.95 5.34
N LEU A 16 -0.46 -23.17 4.80
CA LEU A 16 0.10 -24.32 5.50
C LEU A 16 1.62 -24.15 5.64
N LEU A 17 2.10 -24.24 6.87
CA LEU A 17 3.50 -24.13 7.24
C LEU A 17 3.80 -25.14 8.34
N ASN A 18 5.03 -25.62 8.37
CA ASN A 18 5.53 -26.35 9.54
C ASN A 18 5.72 -25.36 10.71
N PRO A 19 5.77 -25.85 11.95
CA PRO A 19 6.10 -25.01 13.10
C PRO A 19 7.43 -24.26 12.91
N GLY A 20 7.47 -22.99 13.30
CA GLY A 20 8.64 -22.13 13.11
C GLY A 20 8.33 -20.63 13.04
N GLU A 21 9.39 -19.84 12.89
CA GLU A 21 9.33 -18.38 12.73
C GLU A 21 9.40 -17.99 11.25
N TYR A 22 8.40 -17.22 10.80
CA TYR A 22 8.28 -16.83 9.40
C TYR A 22 8.22 -15.32 9.23
N ARG A 23 8.91 -14.80 8.21
CA ARG A 23 8.75 -13.44 7.72
C ARG A 23 7.80 -13.46 6.53
N ILE A 24 6.54 -13.12 6.76
CA ILE A 24 5.51 -13.11 5.73
C ILE A 24 5.46 -11.73 5.09
N ALA A 25 5.57 -11.68 3.76
CA ALA A 25 5.41 -10.48 2.96
C ALA A 25 4.08 -10.57 2.18
N VAL A 26 3.32 -9.49 2.19
CA VAL A 26 2.04 -9.39 1.48
C VAL A 26 2.04 -8.15 0.59
N TRP A 27 1.40 -8.26 -0.57
CA TRP A 27 1.19 -7.15 -1.50
C TRP A 27 -0.17 -7.27 -2.16
N ALA A 28 -0.72 -6.11 -2.51
CA ALA A 28 -1.95 -6.01 -3.28
C ALA A 28 -1.85 -4.80 -4.21
N VAL A 29 -2.43 -4.93 -5.41
CA VAL A 29 -2.43 -3.84 -6.40
C VAL A 29 -3.10 -2.61 -5.82
N GLY A 30 -2.43 -1.46 -5.88
CA GLY A 30 -2.94 -0.19 -5.35
C GLY A 30 -2.64 0.06 -3.86
N TYR A 31 -1.97 -0.87 -3.18
CA TYR A 31 -1.57 -0.77 -1.78
C TYR A 31 -0.05 -0.81 -1.63
N PHE A 32 0.46 -0.29 -0.52
CA PHE A 32 1.86 -0.51 -0.13
C PHE A 32 2.02 -1.93 0.44
N PRO A 33 3.13 -2.63 0.12
CA PRO A 33 3.41 -3.94 0.69
C PRO A 33 3.66 -3.84 2.20
N SER A 34 3.43 -4.94 2.90
CA SER A 34 3.69 -5.07 4.34
C SER A 34 4.41 -6.37 4.64
N ILE A 35 5.25 -6.37 5.68
CA ILE A 35 5.98 -7.54 6.14
C ILE A 35 5.77 -7.68 7.65
N ARG A 36 5.46 -8.90 8.09
CA ARG A 36 5.27 -9.23 9.51
C ARG A 36 5.98 -10.53 9.86
N ARG A 37 6.43 -10.65 11.11
CA ARG A 37 6.89 -11.93 11.67
C ARG A 37 5.70 -12.67 12.29
N CYS A 38 5.52 -13.93 11.91
CA CYS A 38 4.45 -14.79 12.40
C CYS A 38 5.07 -16.10 12.93
N HIS A 39 4.72 -16.46 14.16
CA HIS A 39 5.18 -17.69 14.81
C HIS A 39 4.14 -18.79 14.64
N VAL A 40 4.50 -19.90 13.99
CA VAL A 40 3.66 -21.09 13.88
C VAL A 40 4.06 -22.06 14.99
N GLY A 41 3.15 -22.29 15.93
CA GLY A 41 3.38 -23.21 17.04
C GLY A 41 3.24 -24.68 16.64
N MET A 42 3.59 -25.59 17.56
CA MET A 42 3.43 -27.04 17.39
C MET A 42 1.97 -27.51 17.58
N GLU A 43 1.14 -26.67 18.21
CA GLU A 43 -0.25 -26.99 18.51
C GLU A 43 -1.08 -27.15 17.23
N PRO A 44 -2.12 -28.02 17.22
CA PRO A 44 -3.02 -28.20 16.09
C PRO A 44 -4.03 -27.04 15.98
N ARG A 45 -3.57 -25.80 16.16
CA ARG A 45 -4.35 -24.57 16.03
C ARG A 45 -3.65 -23.62 15.06
N PRO A 46 -4.41 -22.92 14.20
CA PRO A 46 -3.82 -21.93 13.32
C PRO A 46 -3.31 -20.72 14.10
N THR A 47 -2.14 -20.22 13.71
CA THR A 47 -1.69 -18.90 14.14
C THR A 47 -2.39 -17.83 13.31
N ILE A 48 -3.03 -16.87 13.98
CA ILE A 48 -3.58 -15.68 13.33
C ILE A 48 -2.46 -14.67 13.06
N CYS A 49 -2.33 -14.22 11.82
CA CYS A 49 -1.37 -13.19 11.45
C CYS A 49 -1.98 -12.18 10.47
N ASP A 50 -2.65 -11.15 11.01
CA ASP A 50 -3.38 -10.20 10.18
C ASP A 50 -2.51 -9.10 9.59
N PHE A 51 -2.93 -8.63 8.42
CA PHE A 51 -2.28 -7.54 7.69
C PHE A 51 -3.29 -6.45 7.33
N THR A 52 -3.00 -5.23 7.76
CA THR A 52 -3.71 -4.04 7.29
C THR A 52 -2.84 -3.30 6.29
N LEU A 53 -3.27 -3.27 5.03
CA LEU A 53 -2.53 -2.58 3.98
C LEU A 53 -3.00 -1.13 3.80
N THR A 54 -2.04 -0.23 3.60
CA THR A 54 -2.33 1.18 3.32
C THR A 54 -2.42 1.42 1.83
N LYS A 55 -3.55 1.96 1.36
CA LYS A 55 -3.72 2.39 -0.04
C LYS A 55 -2.68 3.42 -0.43
N THR A 56 -2.12 3.27 -1.63
CA THR A 56 -1.24 4.27 -2.23
C THR A 56 -1.97 5.59 -2.45
N PRO A 57 -1.27 6.74 -2.47
CA PRO A 57 -1.89 8.04 -2.77
C PRO A 57 -2.64 8.06 -4.11
N ILE A 58 -2.10 7.37 -5.12
CA ILE A 58 -2.73 7.24 -6.44
C ILE A 58 -4.04 6.45 -6.34
N GLN A 59 -4.05 5.32 -5.62
CA GLN A 59 -5.25 4.51 -5.44
C GLN A 59 -6.34 5.27 -4.67
N ARG A 60 -5.96 5.97 -3.57
CA ARG A 60 -6.90 6.83 -2.84
C ARG A 60 -7.50 7.92 -3.73
N LEU A 61 -6.67 8.57 -4.55
CA LEU A 61 -7.14 9.62 -5.46
C LEU A 61 -8.08 9.07 -6.55
N LYS A 62 -7.79 7.89 -7.10
CA LYS A 62 -8.66 7.20 -8.06
C LYS A 62 -10.04 6.93 -7.45
N GLU A 63 -10.08 6.42 -6.22
CA GLU A 63 -11.34 6.14 -5.50
C GLU A 63 -12.12 7.42 -5.19
N ILE A 64 -11.45 8.48 -4.73
CA ILE A 64 -12.09 9.78 -4.49
C ILE A 64 -12.75 10.29 -5.77
N ARG A 65 -12.04 10.24 -6.91
CA ARG A 65 -12.58 10.65 -8.21
C ARG A 65 -13.74 9.77 -8.67
N ALA A 66 -13.64 8.46 -8.54
CA ALA A 66 -14.68 7.52 -8.91
C ALA A 66 -15.98 7.74 -8.10
N LYS A 67 -15.85 8.17 -6.83
CA LYS A 67 -16.98 8.54 -5.97
C LYS A 67 -17.50 9.97 -6.21
N GLY A 68 -17.02 10.69 -7.22
CA GLY A 68 -17.38 12.09 -7.48
C GLY A 68 -16.83 13.09 -6.45
N GLY A 69 -15.93 12.64 -5.57
CA GLY A 69 -15.31 13.48 -4.56
C GLY A 69 -14.28 14.45 -5.16
N LYS A 70 -14.19 15.63 -4.55
CA LYS A 70 -13.12 16.59 -4.88
C LYS A 70 -11.83 16.16 -4.17
N VAL A 71 -10.70 16.46 -4.81
CA VAL A 71 -9.37 16.24 -4.21
C VAL A 71 -9.29 16.97 -2.87
N PRO A 72 -8.72 16.38 -1.80
CA PRO A 72 -8.54 17.06 -0.52
C PRO A 72 -7.84 18.43 -0.67
N GLN A 73 -8.31 19.44 0.05
CA GLN A 73 -7.85 20.84 -0.10
C GLN A 73 -6.35 20.99 0.19
N ASP A 74 -5.84 20.32 1.21
CA ASP A 74 -4.43 20.25 1.56
C ASP A 74 -3.58 19.73 0.39
N LEU A 75 -4.06 18.67 -0.28
CA LEU A 75 -3.37 18.11 -1.44
C LEU A 75 -3.41 19.07 -2.63
N GLN A 76 -4.54 19.76 -2.86
CA GLN A 76 -4.64 20.79 -3.89
C GLN A 76 -3.64 21.93 -3.66
N LEU A 77 -3.54 22.44 -2.43
CA LEU A 77 -2.61 23.50 -2.05
C LEU A 77 -1.15 23.05 -2.24
N ARG A 78 -0.82 21.83 -1.81
CA ARG A 78 0.52 21.27 -1.98
C ARG A 78 0.90 21.11 -3.46
N LEU A 79 -0.03 20.64 -4.28
CA LEU A 79 0.17 20.55 -5.74
C LEU A 79 0.36 21.92 -6.38
N ARG A 80 -0.39 22.94 -5.94
CA ARG A 80 -0.23 24.32 -6.42
C ARG A 80 1.16 24.87 -6.08
N ALA A 81 1.63 24.67 -4.85
CA ALA A 81 2.97 25.10 -4.43
C ALA A 81 4.08 24.41 -5.24
N LEU A 82 3.96 23.10 -5.48
CA LEU A 82 4.92 22.34 -6.30
C LEU A 82 4.96 22.84 -7.76
N ARG A 83 3.79 23.15 -8.34
CA ARG A 83 3.71 23.74 -9.70
C ARG A 83 4.39 25.09 -9.78
N LEU A 84 4.14 25.98 -8.82
CA LEU A 84 4.79 27.30 -8.76
C LEU A 84 6.31 27.16 -8.58
N ARG A 85 6.77 26.22 -7.74
CA ARG A 85 8.20 25.94 -7.56
C ARG A 85 8.85 25.47 -8.86
N LYS A 86 8.20 24.57 -9.59
CA LYS A 86 8.68 24.07 -10.90
C LYS A 86 8.74 25.20 -11.93
N LEU A 87 7.70 26.04 -12.00
CA LEU A 87 7.67 27.20 -12.89
C LEU A 87 8.85 28.15 -12.63
N ARG A 88 9.08 28.52 -11.37
CA ARG A 88 10.20 29.40 -10.98
C ARG A 88 11.56 28.83 -11.35
N ALA A 89 11.75 27.52 -11.17
CA ALA A 89 12.98 26.84 -11.55
C ALA A 89 13.19 26.88 -13.08
N SER A 90 12.15 26.59 -13.86
CA SER A 90 12.18 26.69 -15.32
C SER A 90 12.49 28.11 -15.80
N THR A 91 11.83 29.13 -15.26
CA THR A 91 12.09 30.52 -15.63
C THR A 91 13.50 30.97 -15.26
N LYS A 92 14.04 30.50 -14.12
CA LYS A 92 15.42 30.80 -13.73
C LYS A 92 16.44 30.19 -14.70
N ALA A 93 16.17 28.99 -15.21
CA ALA A 93 17.04 28.32 -16.19
C ALA A 93 16.98 28.96 -17.59
N ILE A 94 15.85 29.57 -17.96
CA ILE A 94 15.69 30.29 -19.24
C ILE A 94 16.40 31.67 -19.20
N ASN A 95 16.45 32.30 -18.03
CA ASN A 95 17.02 33.63 -17.84
C ASN A 95 18.51 33.60 -17.41
N GLN A 96 19.18 32.46 -17.54
CA GLN A 96 20.64 32.33 -17.41
C GLN A 96 21.26 32.25 -18.79
#